data_AF-A0A969DRX4-F1
#
_entry.id   AF-A0A969DRX4-F1
#
_cell.length_a   1.000
_cell.length_b   1.000
_cell.length_c   1.000
_cell.angle_alpha   90.00
_cell.angle_beta   90.00
_cell.angle_gamma   90.00
#
_symmetry.space_group_name_H-M   'P 1'
#
loop_
_entity.id
_entity.type
_entity.pdbx_description
1 polymer ?
#
loop_
_entity_poly.entity_id
_entity_poly.type
_entity_poly.pdbx_seq_one_letter_code
_entity_poly.pdbx_strand_id
1 'polypeptide(L)' 'MSPFFHHKFNVLYFSSNGHPLNFGEFDIYKSHLVNGHWREPKSIGPLVNGKGEEFYFTIDSDS' A
#
# COMPACT_ATOMS: atom_id res chain seq x y z
N MET A 1 -6.70 -5.90 5.07
CA MET A 1 -6.93 -5.81 3.61
C MET A 1 -6.46 -7.08 2.90
N SER A 2 -7.26 -7.61 1.98
CA SER A 2 -6.71 -8.48 0.92
C SER A 2 -5.83 -7.62 0.00
N PRO A 3 -4.65 -8.10 -0.44
CA PRO A 3 -3.79 -7.34 -1.36
C PRO A 3 -4.54 -6.96 -2.65
N PHE A 4 -4.26 -5.77 -3.17
CA PHE A 4 -4.85 -5.27 -4.42
C PHE A 4 -3.75 -4.94 -5.43
N PHE A 5 -3.82 -5.54 -6.63
CA PHE A 5 -2.85 -5.30 -7.69
C PHE A 5 -3.46 -4.47 -8.82
N HIS A 6 -2.89 -3.29 -9.03
CA HIS A 6 -3.26 -2.37 -10.10
C HIS A 6 -2.47 -2.68 -11.37
N HIS A 7 -3.04 -3.48 -12.27
CA HIS A 7 -2.37 -3.99 -13.48
C HIS A 7 -1.81 -2.90 -14.40
N LYS A 8 -2.56 -1.80 -14.66
CA LYS A 8 -2.14 -0.71 -15.57
C LYS A 8 -0.83 -0.03 -15.14
N PHE A 9 -0.65 0.17 -13.83
CA PHE A 9 0.52 0.86 -13.27
C PHE A 9 1.52 -0.11 -12.63
N ASN A 10 1.24 -1.41 -12.66
CA ASN A 10 2.05 -2.45 -12.03
C ASN A 10 2.35 -2.13 -10.56
N VAL A 11 1.31 -1.80 -9.78
CA VAL A 11 1.43 -1.43 -8.36
C VAL A 11 0.64 -2.40 -7.48
N LEU A 12 1.29 -2.97 -6.47
CA LEU A 12 0.65 -3.76 -5.42
C LEU A 12 0.43 -2.89 -4.20
N TYR A 13 -0.82 -2.81 -3.74
CA TYR A 13 -1.23 -2.18 -2.49
C TYR A 13 -1.52 -3.27 -1.46
N PHE A 14 -1.00 -3.09 -0.25
CA PHE A 14 -1.19 -4.04 0.84
C PHE A 14 -1.05 -3.36 2.20
N SER A 15 -1.56 -4.01 3.23
CA SER A 15 -1.50 -3.55 4.63
C SER A 15 -0.39 -4.30 5.36
N SER A 16 0.45 -3.60 6.14
CA SER A 16 1.61 -4.17 6.82
C SER A 16 1.93 -3.45 8.14
N ASN A 17 2.43 -4.21 9.12
CA ASN A 17 2.87 -3.70 10.42
C ASN A 17 4.38 -3.86 10.67
N GLY A 18 5.14 -4.33 9.67
CA GLY A 18 6.54 -4.72 9.82
C GLY A 18 7.58 -3.70 9.36
N HIS A 19 7.20 -2.43 9.15
CA HIS A 19 8.07 -1.42 8.54
C HIS A 19 8.42 -0.29 9.54
N PRO A 20 9.58 0.39 9.36
CA PRO A 20 10.09 1.37 10.34
C PRO A 20 9.22 2.63 10.50
N LEU A 21 8.46 2.99 9.47
CA LEU A 21 7.61 4.19 9.41
C LEU A 21 6.15 3.78 9.37
N ASN A 22 5.62 3.37 10.52
CA ASN A 22 4.20 3.08 10.71
C ASN A 22 3.54 4.14 11.57
N PHE A 23 2.32 4.50 11.19
CA PHE A 23 1.51 5.50 11.89
C PHE A 23 0.49 4.85 12.84
N GLY A 24 0.06 3.62 12.55
CA GLY A 24 -0.85 2.82 13.40
C GLY A 24 -0.44 1.35 13.53
N GLU A 25 -1.39 0.49 13.91
CA GLU A 25 -1.20 -0.97 14.03
C GLU A 25 -0.94 -1.62 12.68
N PHE A 26 -1.57 -1.11 11.61
CA PHE A 26 -1.37 -1.55 10.24
C PHE A 26 -1.49 -0.37 9.28
N ASP A 27 -0.47 -0.20 8.45
CA ASP A 27 -0.35 0.89 7.50
C ASP A 27 -0.47 0.37 6.07
N ILE A 28 -0.95 1.21 5.15
CA ILE A 28 -0.98 0.86 3.74
C ILE A 28 0.36 1.20 3.09
N TYR A 29 0.88 0.22 2.36
CA TYR A 29 2.09 0.31 1.57
C TYR A 29 1.78 0.05 0.10
N LYS A 30 2.64 0.57 -0.76
CA LYS A 30 2.66 0.22 -2.18
C LYS A 30 4.03 -0.22 -2.64
N SER A 31 4.07 -1.22 -3.52
CA SER A 31 5.28 -1.64 -4.22
C SER A 31 5.03 -1.65 -5.73
N HIS A 32 6.03 -1.21 -6.50
CA HIS A 32 5.99 -1.24 -7.96
C HIS A 32 6.67 -2.51 -8.47
N LEU A 33 6.04 -3.18 -9.44
CA LEU A 33 6.65 -4.25 -10.21
C LEU A 33 7.39 -3.63 -11.39
N VAL A 34 8.72 -3.75 -11.38
CA VAL A 34 9.60 -3.22 -12.43
C VAL A 34 10.47 -4.36 -12.94
N ASN A 35 10.38 -4.68 -14.23
CA ASN A 35 11.12 -5.77 -14.87
C ASN A 35 10.93 -7.11 -14.14
N GLY A 36 9.71 -7.44 -13.72
CA GLY A 36 9.38 -8.68 -13.02
C GLY A 36 9.80 -8.73 -11.54
N HIS A 37 10.37 -7.66 -11.00
CA HIS A 37 10.81 -7.59 -9.61
C HIS A 37 10.06 -6.52 -8.83
N TRP A 38 9.61 -6.86 -7.62
CA TRP A 38 9.00 -5.91 -6.70
C TRP A 38 10.06 -4.96 -6.12
N ARG A 39 9.76 -3.67 -6.10
CA ARG A 39 10.61 -2.66 -5.46
C ARG A 39 10.31 -2.54 -3.98
N GLU A 40 11.20 -1.88 -3.25
CA GLU A 40 11.02 -1.58 -1.83
C GLU A 40 9.64 -0.93 -1.60
N PRO A 41 8.80 -1.49 -0.71
CA PRO A 41 7.51 -0.91 -0.39
C PRO A 41 7.65 0.49 0.21
N LYS A 42 6.75 1.39 -0.18
CA LYS A 42 6.68 2.74 0.39
C LYS A 42 5.32 2.96 1.04
N SER A 43 5.34 3.52 2.24
CA SER A 43 4.11 4.00 2.90
C SER A 43 3.44 5.03 1.99
N ILE A 44 2.13 4.95 1.86
CA ILE A 44 1.35 5.91 1.08
C ILE A 44 1.13 7.24 1.83
N GLY A 45 1.59 7.30 3.09
CA GLY A 45 1.67 8.51 3.89
C GLY A 45 0.42 8.83 4.71
N PRO A 46 0.49 9.90 5.53
CA PRO A 46 -0.47 10.18 6.59
C PRO A 46 -1.81 10.75 6.09
N LEU A 47 -1.95 11.02 4.79
CA LEU A 47 -3.24 11.39 4.20
C LEU A 47 -4.18 10.19 4.10
N VAL A 48 -3.63 8.97 4.09
CA VAL A 48 -4.39 7.74 4.04
C VAL A 48 -4.17 6.90 5.31
N ASN A 49 -2.94 6.82 5.81
CA ASN A 49 -2.67 6.12 7.07
C ASN A 49 -2.96 7.04 8.26
N GLY A 50 -3.84 6.60 9.15
CA GLY A 50 -4.20 7.29 10.38
C GLY A 50 -3.49 6.70 11.60
N LYS A 51 -3.94 7.10 12.79
CA LYS A 51 -3.53 6.46 14.06
C LYS A 51 -4.34 5.19 14.38
N GLY A 52 -5.29 4.83 13.52
CA GLY A 52 -6.24 3.74 13.73
C GLY A 52 -5.83 2.47 12.99
N GLU A 53 -6.82 1.69 12.56
CA GLU A 53 -6.63 0.52 11.70
C GLU A 53 -7.23 0.78 10.32
N GLU A 54 -6.39 0.91 9.28
CA GLU A 54 -6.87 1.06 7.91
C GLU A 54 -7.14 -0.31 7.26
N PHE A 55 -8.37 -0.80 7.41
CA PHE A 55 -8.78 -2.09 6.85
C PHE A 55 -9.23 -2.05 5.39
N TYR A 56 -9.55 -0.87 4.84
CA TYR A 56 -10.16 -0.72 3.52
C TYR A 56 -9.62 0.49 2.78
N PHE A 57 -9.11 0.25 1.58
CA PHE A 57 -8.75 1.27 0.61
C PHE A 57 -9.34 0.87 -0.74
N THR A 58 -10.09 1.78 -1.35
CA THR A 58 -10.55 1.67 -2.72
C THR A 58 -9.71 2.64 -3.54
N ILE A 59 -9.02 2.11 -4.55
CA ILE A 59 -8.47 2.93 -5.62
C ILE A 59 -9.39 2.75 -6.81
N ASP A 60 -9.87 3.87 -7.35
CA ASP A 60 -10.53 3.86 -8.64
C ASP A 60 -9.50 3.44 -9.70
N SER A 61 -9.82 2.38 -10.45
CA SER A 61 -8.95 1.86 -11.50
C SER A 61 -8.75 2.83 -12.67
N ASP A 62 -9.59 3.87 -12.76
CA ASP A 62 -9.57 4.88 -13.82
C ASP A 62 -8.69 6.10 -13.51
N SER A 63 -8.12 6.20 -12.31
CA SER A 63 -7.14 7.26 -11.98
C SER A 63 -5.76 7.03 -12.60
#